data_AF-A0A4Q0YW98-F1
#
_entry.id   AF-A0A4Q0YW98-F1
#
_cell.length_a   1.000
_cell.length_b   1.000
_cell.length_c   1.000
_cell.angle_alpha   90.00
_cell.angle_beta   90.00
_cell.angle_gamma   90.00
#
_symmetry.space_group_name_H-M   'P 1'
#
loop_
_entity.id
_entity.type
_entity.pdbx_description
1 polymer ?
#
loop_
_entity_poly.entity_id
_entity_poly.type
_entity_poly.pdbx_seq_one_letter_code
_entity_poly.pdbx_strand_id
1 'polypeptide(L)'
;MIYSIVKKEWLKIKYLVLSMFVLSIFVLAYFWFKIDFLFSTIEPKSMMWYRFITLEQKPYQYFSYLFYVTAILISCFQFIPEKMGKKIKIMIHLPIDMHKSLFMHLFVGFFYLLAVCTLFTISSYFILLNYYPYELIFIALKDLGFYLLSSIILYLGISATIIERQTSFSMLKLFITLFISVIFHKNIYNSFDLFWLVLLISMFFITLDSFYSIKEQRVKSKLFKLLLLVSFLLVSYFAYNTYINKYKQSSNKYYIFYSPIKKEFVYQKNFGGHHFKYGIKNKGSFDRETYESYLPFVYWRNLDIQKKLPIIIDNESFDKKTIKESRLSFSYKPKELKKQELDFFPFINPISNIGMIRFPEEFILFKDKEIRVYNFEEKLDLALTDKIKNLVDKHNVSFPIKNIWGKATNLKPFDLGYFFLDAKDKLFKINKADNKIYLKEVVYPENIEIKHIKISENRQQKLAGFAISKNNKFYLIDYKTLDFRALQLDNFDYKTMRLQLISNPKYYLIRYTDEKSYHVAIFDKNFEKIDQEIFK
;
A
#
# COMPACT_ATOMS: atom_id res chain seq x y z
N MET A 1 -23.05 45.63 -5.03
CA MET A 1 -21.85 45.39 -4.20
C MET A 1 -21.19 44.03 -4.46
N ILE A 2 -21.93 42.92 -4.47
CA ILE A 2 -21.40 41.57 -4.78
C ILE A 2 -20.67 41.54 -6.12
N TYR A 3 -21.29 42.07 -7.18
CA TYR A 3 -20.66 42.18 -8.51
C TYR A 3 -19.31 42.92 -8.48
N SER A 4 -19.21 44.00 -7.70
CA SER A 4 -17.97 44.77 -7.55
C SER A 4 -16.86 43.97 -6.86
N ILE A 5 -17.21 43.16 -5.85
CA ILE A 5 -16.27 42.24 -5.18
C ILE A 5 -15.78 41.21 -6.20
N VAL A 6 -16.69 40.54 -6.90
CA VAL A 6 -16.33 39.50 -7.90
C VAL A 6 -15.45 40.08 -9.00
N LYS A 7 -15.81 41.24 -9.56
CA LYS A 7 -15.02 41.93 -10.59
C LYS A 7 -13.62 42.31 -10.09
N LYS A 8 -13.51 42.81 -8.86
CA LYS A 8 -12.21 43.13 -8.23
C LYS A 8 -11.35 41.89 -8.07
N GLU A 9 -11.89 40.82 -7.52
CA GLU A 9 -11.17 39.56 -7.32
C GLU A 9 -10.72 38.95 -8.65
N TRP A 10 -11.59 38.93 -9.66
CA TRP A 10 -11.26 38.46 -11.00
C TRP A 10 -10.09 39.23 -11.63
N LEU A 11 -10.11 40.57 -11.56
CA LEU A 11 -9.05 41.40 -12.14
C LEU A 11 -7.66 41.09 -11.56
N LYS A 12 -7.59 40.63 -10.29
CA LYS A 12 -6.33 40.23 -9.64
C LYS A 12 -5.79 38.91 -10.17
N ILE A 13 -6.66 37.94 -10.43
CA ILE A 13 -6.25 36.56 -10.72
C ILE A 13 -6.38 36.16 -12.20
N LYS A 14 -7.03 36.95 -13.07
CA LYS A 14 -7.33 36.57 -14.46
C LYS A 14 -6.11 36.09 -15.27
N TYR A 15 -4.98 36.78 -15.17
CA TYR A 15 -3.75 36.42 -15.90
C TYR A 15 -3.08 35.19 -15.29
N LEU A 16 -3.16 35.04 -13.97
CA LEU A 16 -2.70 33.84 -13.29
C LEU A 16 -3.52 32.62 -13.72
N VAL A 17 -4.85 32.74 -13.74
CA VAL A 17 -5.76 31.66 -14.16
C VAL A 17 -5.46 31.25 -15.60
N LEU A 18 -5.28 32.22 -16.51
CA LEU A 18 -4.88 31.94 -17.90
C LEU A 18 -3.52 31.23 -17.96
N SER A 19 -2.54 31.70 -17.20
CA SER A 19 -1.21 31.05 -17.12
C SER A 19 -1.30 29.62 -16.58
N MET A 20 -2.15 29.36 -15.59
CA MET A 20 -2.37 28.02 -15.05
C MET A 20 -3.05 27.09 -16.06
N PHE A 21 -3.96 27.61 -16.90
CA PHE A 21 -4.53 26.83 -18.01
C PHE A 21 -3.46 26.47 -19.05
N VAL A 22 -2.60 27.41 -19.41
CA VAL A 22 -1.48 27.15 -20.34
C VAL A 22 -0.51 26.11 -19.76
N LEU A 23 -0.12 26.28 -18.49
CA LEU A 23 0.73 25.31 -17.78
C LEU A 23 0.09 23.92 -17.73
N SER A 24 -1.22 23.86 -17.48
CA SER A 24 -2.01 22.62 -17.48
C SER A 24 -1.93 21.90 -18.83
N ILE A 25 -2.03 22.63 -19.94
CA ILE A 25 -1.89 22.06 -21.30
C ILE A 25 -0.49 21.46 -21.50
N PHE A 26 0.57 22.16 -21.11
CA PHE A 26 1.95 21.63 -21.22
C PHE A 26 2.16 20.37 -20.37
N VAL A 27 1.65 20.36 -19.14
CA VAL A 27 1.75 19.19 -18.25
C VAL A 27 0.97 18.00 -18.83
N LEU A 28 -0.20 18.23 -19.40
CA LEU A 28 -1.02 17.20 -20.06
C LEU A 28 -0.35 16.68 -21.34
N ALA A 29 0.24 17.54 -22.15
CA ALA A 29 0.98 17.14 -23.35
C ALA A 29 2.20 16.28 -22.99
N TYR A 30 2.97 16.68 -21.98
CA TYR A 30 4.08 15.89 -21.46
C TYR A 30 3.59 14.54 -20.88
N PHE A 31 2.48 14.54 -20.15
CA PHE A 31 1.89 13.32 -19.60
C PHE A 31 1.45 12.35 -20.69
N TRP A 32 0.76 12.84 -21.72
CA TRP A 32 0.36 12.05 -22.88
C TRP A 32 1.58 11.43 -23.57
N PHE A 33 2.58 12.24 -23.91
CA PHE A 33 3.83 11.77 -24.53
C PHE A 33 4.52 10.70 -23.67
N LYS A 34 4.64 10.94 -22.37
CA LYS A 34 5.28 10.00 -21.44
C LYS A 34 4.53 8.68 -21.34
N ILE A 35 3.19 8.71 -21.25
CA ILE A 35 2.39 7.48 -21.22
C ILE A 35 2.52 6.74 -22.55
N ASP A 36 2.39 7.43 -23.67
CA ASP A 36 2.52 6.82 -24.99
C ASP A 36 3.88 6.15 -25.19
N PHE A 37 4.95 6.83 -24.79
CA PHE A 37 6.31 6.26 -24.78
C PHE A 37 6.43 5.02 -23.90
N LEU A 38 5.83 5.03 -22.70
CA LEU A 38 5.89 3.87 -21.79
C LEU A 38 5.13 2.66 -22.35
N PHE A 39 3.98 2.88 -23.00
CA PHE A 39 3.19 1.80 -23.60
C PHE A 39 3.75 1.30 -24.94
N SER A 40 4.53 2.11 -25.66
CA SER A 40 5.21 1.69 -26.89
C SER A 40 6.53 0.97 -26.65
N THR A 41 7.16 1.16 -25.48
CA THR A 41 8.47 0.56 -25.16
C THR A 41 8.40 -0.68 -24.26
N ILE A 42 7.24 -0.97 -23.66
CA ILE A 42 7.07 -2.10 -22.74
C ILE A 42 6.17 -3.16 -23.38
N GLU A 43 6.71 -4.37 -23.52
CA GLU A 43 5.95 -5.55 -23.94
C GLU A 43 5.90 -6.61 -22.82
N PRO A 44 4.71 -7.16 -22.50
CA PRO A 44 3.40 -6.73 -22.98
C PRO A 44 2.92 -5.44 -22.30
N LYS A 45 2.03 -4.70 -22.97
CA LYS A 45 1.46 -3.43 -22.49
C LYS A 45 0.74 -3.55 -21.14
N SER A 46 0.15 -4.72 -20.86
CA SER A 46 -0.49 -5.07 -19.60
C SER A 46 0.44 -4.96 -18.38
N MET A 47 1.76 -5.01 -18.57
CA MET A 47 2.75 -4.75 -17.52
C MET A 47 2.58 -3.36 -16.89
N MET A 48 2.10 -2.37 -17.64
CA MET A 48 1.77 -1.05 -17.09
C MET A 48 0.62 -1.10 -16.09
N TRP A 49 -0.35 -2.00 -16.29
CA TRP A 49 -1.45 -2.21 -15.34
C TRP A 49 -0.95 -2.87 -14.05
N TYR A 50 0.00 -3.82 -14.15
CA TYR A 50 0.67 -4.38 -12.97
C TYR A 50 1.47 -3.35 -12.19
N ARG A 51 2.21 -2.47 -12.87
CA ARG A 51 2.91 -1.35 -12.23
C ARG A 51 1.93 -0.43 -11.49
N PHE A 52 0.79 -0.15 -12.09
CA PHE A 52 -0.26 0.66 -11.49
C PHE A 52 -0.81 0.02 -10.21
N ILE A 53 -1.28 -1.23 -10.28
CA ILE A 53 -2.06 -1.84 -9.20
C ILE A 53 -1.19 -2.55 -8.16
N THR A 54 -0.22 -3.35 -8.59
CA THR A 54 0.58 -4.20 -7.70
C THR A 54 1.81 -3.47 -7.16
N LEU A 55 2.45 -2.61 -7.96
CA LEU A 55 3.61 -1.82 -7.52
C LEU A 55 3.23 -0.43 -6.98
N GLU A 56 1.95 -0.07 -7.02
CA GLU A 56 1.43 1.25 -6.62
C GLU A 56 2.13 2.43 -7.35
N GLN A 57 2.65 2.19 -8.56
CA GLN A 57 3.33 3.20 -9.40
C GLN A 57 2.32 3.86 -10.34
N LYS A 58 1.61 4.86 -9.83
CA LYS A 58 0.57 5.60 -10.58
C LYS A 58 1.21 6.68 -11.46
N PRO A 59 0.99 6.70 -12.79
CA PRO A 59 1.67 7.62 -13.69
C PRO A 59 1.32 9.09 -13.44
N TYR A 60 0.15 9.39 -12.87
CA TYR A 60 -0.35 10.73 -12.57
C TYR A 60 0.01 11.23 -11.16
N GLN A 61 0.82 10.50 -10.38
CA GLN A 61 1.07 10.85 -8.97
C GLN A 61 1.62 12.27 -8.79
N TYR A 62 2.44 12.74 -9.73
CA TYR A 62 3.03 14.07 -9.70
C TYR A 62 2.02 15.21 -9.99
N PHE A 63 0.79 14.90 -10.44
CA PHE A 63 -0.25 15.92 -10.65
C PHE A 63 -0.65 16.61 -9.35
N SER A 64 -0.51 15.96 -8.21
CA SER A 64 -0.72 16.58 -6.89
C SER A 64 0.04 17.89 -6.73
N TYR A 65 1.27 17.99 -7.24
CA TYR A 65 2.05 19.23 -7.18
C TYR A 65 1.43 20.36 -7.99
N LEU A 66 0.86 20.08 -9.17
CA LEU A 66 0.16 21.11 -9.95
C LEU A 66 -1.04 21.65 -9.18
N PHE A 67 -1.82 20.78 -8.54
CA PHE A 67 -2.96 21.16 -7.71
C PHE A 67 -2.54 22.00 -6.50
N TYR A 68 -1.39 21.70 -5.89
CA TYR A 68 -0.89 22.46 -4.76
C TYR A 68 -0.37 23.83 -5.20
N VAL A 69 0.38 23.89 -6.30
CA VAL A 69 0.90 25.13 -6.87
C VAL A 69 -0.24 26.05 -7.31
N THR A 70 -1.30 25.54 -7.95
CA THR A 70 -2.47 26.37 -8.31
C THR A 70 -3.14 26.97 -7.07
N ALA A 71 -3.33 26.19 -6.01
CA ALA A 71 -3.88 26.70 -4.74
C ALA A 71 -3.01 27.76 -4.05
N ILE A 72 -1.69 27.52 -3.99
CA ILE A 72 -0.72 28.48 -3.45
C ILE A 72 -0.75 29.78 -4.25
N LEU A 73 -0.67 29.70 -5.58
CA LEU A 73 -0.60 30.89 -6.43
C LEU A 73 -1.90 31.69 -6.37
N ILE A 74 -3.06 31.03 -6.44
CA ILE A 74 -4.36 31.72 -6.36
C ILE A 74 -4.50 32.45 -5.02
N SER A 75 -4.20 31.79 -3.89
CA SER A 75 -4.26 32.44 -2.57
C SER A 75 -3.27 33.62 -2.45
N CYS A 76 -2.04 33.45 -2.93
CA CYS A 76 -1.02 34.50 -2.94
C CYS A 76 -1.44 35.73 -3.76
N PHE A 77 -1.81 35.55 -5.03
CA PHE A 77 -2.22 36.64 -5.91
C PHE A 77 -3.50 37.34 -5.43
N GLN A 78 -4.35 36.60 -4.72
CA GLN A 78 -5.59 37.16 -4.20
C GLN A 78 -5.38 38.06 -2.99
N PHE A 79 -4.54 37.65 -2.03
CA PHE A 79 -4.45 38.29 -0.72
C PHE A 79 -3.15 39.05 -0.43
N ILE A 80 -2.02 38.72 -1.08
CA ILE A 80 -0.75 39.45 -0.88
C ILE A 80 -0.87 40.93 -1.28
N PRO A 81 -1.40 41.28 -2.47
CA PRO A 81 -1.54 42.70 -2.87
C PRO A 81 -2.44 43.49 -1.91
N GLU A 82 -3.47 42.84 -1.36
CA GLU A 82 -4.38 43.45 -0.38
C GLU A 82 -3.68 43.68 0.97
N LYS A 83 -2.84 42.74 1.41
CA LYS A 83 -2.05 42.88 2.64
C LYS A 83 -1.05 44.02 2.52
N MET A 84 -0.26 44.03 1.44
CA MET A 84 0.75 45.06 1.18
C MET A 84 0.11 46.45 1.05
N GLY A 85 -1.02 46.55 0.36
CA GLY A 85 -1.77 47.80 0.22
C GLY A 85 -2.56 48.22 1.46
N LYS A 86 -2.51 47.47 2.58
CA LYS A 86 -3.34 47.66 3.79
C LYS A 86 -4.86 47.69 3.50
N LYS A 87 -5.28 47.13 2.36
CA LYS A 87 -6.66 47.16 1.85
C LYS A 87 -7.56 46.09 2.49
N ILE A 88 -7.00 45.13 3.23
CA ILE A 88 -7.81 44.12 3.94
C ILE A 88 -8.71 44.78 5.00
N LYS A 89 -8.28 45.88 5.62
CA LYS A 89 -9.15 46.68 6.52
C LYS A 89 -10.40 47.19 5.80
N ILE A 90 -10.26 47.61 4.54
CA ILE A 90 -11.38 48.14 3.73
C ILE A 90 -12.41 47.03 3.45
N MET A 91 -11.95 45.80 3.19
CA MET A 91 -12.85 44.64 2.96
C MET A 91 -13.75 44.34 4.18
N ILE A 92 -13.32 44.74 5.37
CA ILE A 92 -14.02 44.52 6.64
C ILE A 92 -15.03 45.64 6.95
N HIS A 93 -14.87 46.83 6.35
CA HIS A 93 -15.76 47.98 6.54
C HIS A 93 -16.88 48.06 5.50
N LEU A 94 -16.98 47.09 4.59
CA LEU A 94 -18.11 46.99 3.69
C LEU A 94 -19.42 46.79 4.50
N PRO A 95 -20.56 47.37 4.06
CA PRO A 95 -21.86 47.26 4.73
C PRO A 95 -22.50 45.86 4.54
N ILE A 96 -21.74 44.81 4.83
CA ILE A 96 -22.14 43.39 4.80
C ILE A 96 -21.54 42.67 5.99
N ASP A 97 -22.22 41.61 6.43
CA ASP A 97 -21.70 40.75 7.49
C ASP A 97 -20.32 40.22 7.15
N MET A 98 -19.47 40.13 8.17
CA MET A 98 -18.06 39.80 7.97
C MET A 98 -17.86 38.39 7.39
N HIS A 99 -18.72 37.44 7.78
CA HIS A 99 -18.75 36.10 7.22
C HIS A 99 -19.12 36.10 5.73
N LYS A 100 -20.11 36.92 5.33
CA LYS A 100 -20.52 37.06 3.93
C LYS A 100 -19.44 37.74 3.09
N SER A 101 -18.77 38.76 3.64
CA SER A 101 -17.63 39.41 2.99
C SER A 101 -16.52 38.42 2.70
N LEU A 102 -16.04 37.71 3.73
CA LEU A 102 -14.99 36.71 3.57
C LEU A 102 -15.39 35.60 2.60
N PHE A 103 -16.62 35.09 2.71
CA PHE A 103 -17.13 34.06 1.82
C PHE A 103 -17.08 34.53 0.36
N MET A 104 -17.57 35.73 0.05
CA MET A 104 -17.57 36.25 -1.32
C MET A 104 -16.16 36.41 -1.89
N HIS A 105 -15.20 36.86 -1.08
CA HIS A 105 -13.80 36.94 -1.51
C HIS A 105 -13.22 35.54 -1.73
N LEU A 106 -13.35 34.63 -0.77
CA LEU A 106 -12.83 33.26 -0.89
C LEU A 106 -13.48 32.49 -2.04
N PHE A 107 -14.76 32.72 -2.32
CA PHE A 107 -15.55 32.03 -3.35
C PHE A 107 -14.96 32.23 -4.74
N VAL A 108 -14.47 33.43 -5.07
CA VAL A 108 -13.89 33.69 -6.39
C VAL A 108 -12.62 32.86 -6.60
N GLY A 109 -11.68 32.88 -5.65
CA GLY A 109 -10.47 32.07 -5.74
C GLY A 109 -10.78 30.56 -5.74
N PHE A 110 -11.72 30.12 -4.91
CA PHE A 110 -12.20 28.74 -4.89
C PHE A 110 -12.81 28.31 -6.23
N PHE A 111 -13.65 29.15 -6.84
CA PHE A 111 -14.30 28.86 -8.12
C PHE A 111 -13.27 28.64 -9.23
N TYR A 112 -12.28 29.53 -9.35
CA TYR A 112 -11.24 29.37 -10.39
C TYR A 112 -10.27 28.23 -10.09
N LEU A 113 -9.94 27.98 -8.82
CA LEU A 113 -9.18 26.79 -8.43
C LEU A 113 -9.92 25.52 -8.88
N LEU A 114 -11.22 25.45 -8.59
CA LEU A 114 -12.06 24.32 -8.97
C LEU A 114 -12.13 24.19 -10.49
N ALA A 115 -12.38 25.28 -11.23
CA ALA A 115 -12.46 25.26 -12.69
C ALA A 115 -11.17 24.79 -13.37
N VAL A 116 -10.01 25.28 -12.93
CA VAL A 116 -8.70 24.85 -13.49
C VAL A 116 -8.46 23.38 -13.19
N CYS A 117 -8.67 22.95 -11.94
CA CYS A 117 -8.40 21.58 -11.53
C CYS A 117 -9.39 20.58 -12.15
N THR A 118 -10.68 20.91 -12.26
CA THR A 118 -11.68 20.02 -12.88
C THR A 118 -11.45 19.87 -14.37
N LEU A 119 -11.13 20.96 -15.09
CA LEU A 119 -10.76 20.87 -16.50
C LEU A 119 -9.54 19.97 -16.69
N PHE A 120 -8.51 20.16 -15.86
CA PHE A 120 -7.31 19.31 -15.89
C PHE A 120 -7.64 17.84 -15.61
N THR A 121 -8.48 17.55 -14.61
CA THR A 121 -8.94 16.18 -14.31
C THR A 121 -9.68 15.58 -15.50
N ILE A 122 -10.61 16.30 -16.12
CA ILE A 122 -11.37 15.85 -17.29
C ILE A 122 -10.44 15.54 -18.47
N SER A 123 -9.47 16.43 -18.77
CA SER A 123 -8.50 16.19 -19.83
C SER A 123 -7.60 14.97 -19.54
N SER A 124 -7.15 14.81 -18.29
CA SER A 124 -6.35 13.65 -17.89
C SER A 124 -7.11 12.32 -18.00
N TYR A 125 -8.43 12.35 -17.76
CA TYR A 125 -9.33 11.21 -17.94
C TYR A 125 -9.37 10.76 -19.40
N PHE A 126 -9.52 11.68 -20.35
CA PHE A 126 -9.50 11.34 -21.78
C PHE A 126 -8.16 10.76 -22.24
N ILE A 127 -7.04 11.23 -21.70
CA ILE A 127 -5.73 10.64 -21.98
C ILE A 127 -5.67 9.19 -21.45
N LEU A 128 -6.08 8.97 -20.20
CA LEU A 128 -6.02 7.65 -19.56
C LEU A 128 -6.97 6.63 -20.21
N LEU A 129 -8.11 7.06 -20.72
CA LEU A 129 -9.09 6.23 -21.44
C LEU A 129 -8.47 5.45 -22.61
N ASN A 130 -7.42 5.97 -23.23
CA ASN A 130 -6.77 5.31 -24.36
C ASN A 130 -5.88 4.13 -23.96
N TYR A 131 -5.43 4.05 -22.69
CA TYR A 131 -4.40 3.10 -22.28
C TYR A 131 -4.80 2.18 -21.11
N TYR A 132 -5.79 2.58 -20.31
CA TYR A 132 -6.19 1.85 -19.11
C TYR A 132 -7.67 1.43 -19.16
N PRO A 133 -8.04 0.29 -18.57
CA PRO A 133 -9.43 -0.09 -18.37
C PRO A 133 -10.12 0.86 -17.39
N TYR A 134 -11.44 0.98 -17.51
CA TYR A 134 -12.23 1.95 -16.75
C TYR A 134 -12.10 1.78 -15.23
N GLU A 135 -11.86 0.56 -14.73
CA GLU A 135 -11.64 0.34 -13.29
C GLU A 135 -10.40 1.03 -12.75
N LEU A 136 -9.30 1.02 -13.50
CA LEU A 136 -8.08 1.74 -13.11
C LEU A 136 -8.28 3.26 -13.25
N ILE A 137 -9.12 3.68 -14.18
CA ILE A 137 -9.47 5.09 -14.36
C ILE A 137 -10.32 5.61 -13.19
N PHE A 138 -11.25 4.81 -12.66
CA PHE A 138 -12.00 5.19 -11.46
C PHE A 138 -11.09 5.42 -10.24
N ILE A 139 -10.02 4.61 -10.09
CA ILE A 139 -9.00 4.85 -9.08
C ILE A 139 -8.31 6.20 -9.33
N ALA A 140 -7.91 6.47 -10.57
CA ALA A 140 -7.29 7.75 -10.92
C ALA A 140 -8.19 8.94 -10.62
N LEU A 141 -9.47 8.90 -11.02
CA LEU A 141 -10.44 9.96 -10.75
C LEU A 141 -10.63 10.19 -9.24
N LYS A 142 -10.71 9.11 -8.45
CA LYS A 142 -10.79 9.20 -6.99
C LYS A 142 -9.56 9.91 -6.42
N ASP A 143 -8.35 9.51 -6.83
CA ASP A 143 -7.11 10.12 -6.35
C ASP A 143 -7.00 11.60 -6.74
N LEU A 144 -7.38 11.96 -7.97
CA LEU A 144 -7.45 13.35 -8.43
C LEU A 144 -8.48 14.17 -7.62
N GLY A 145 -9.60 13.55 -7.23
CA GLY A 145 -10.57 14.13 -6.32
C GLY A 145 -9.97 14.45 -4.94
N PHE A 146 -9.13 13.57 -4.40
CA PHE A 146 -8.39 13.84 -3.16
C PHE A 146 -7.32 14.93 -3.34
N TYR A 147 -6.65 15.01 -4.49
CA TYR A 147 -5.75 16.13 -4.79
C TYR A 147 -6.50 17.47 -4.82
N LEU A 148 -7.72 17.50 -5.37
CA LEU A 148 -8.60 18.67 -5.34
C LEU A 148 -9.01 19.03 -3.91
N LEU A 149 -9.40 18.05 -3.10
CA LEU A 149 -9.73 18.29 -1.69
C LEU A 149 -8.55 18.92 -0.94
N SER A 150 -7.34 18.39 -1.13
CA SER A 150 -6.13 18.93 -0.52
C SER A 150 -5.78 20.31 -1.02
N SER A 151 -5.98 20.61 -2.31
CA SER A 151 -5.70 21.94 -2.85
C SER A 151 -6.65 23.00 -2.28
N ILE A 152 -7.92 22.65 -2.02
CA ILE A 152 -8.88 23.53 -1.35
C ILE A 152 -8.45 23.80 0.11
N ILE A 153 -8.06 22.76 0.85
CA ILE A 153 -7.55 22.89 2.22
C ILE A 153 -6.31 23.80 2.24
N LEU A 154 -5.39 23.60 1.29
CA LEU A 154 -4.17 24.39 1.15
C LEU A 154 -4.46 25.85 0.80
N TYR A 155 -5.38 26.10 -0.14
CA TYR A 155 -5.85 27.44 -0.50
C TYR A 155 -6.41 28.18 0.72
N LEU A 156 -7.27 27.53 1.52
CA LEU A 156 -7.79 28.12 2.75
C LEU A 156 -6.68 28.39 3.77
N GLY A 157 -5.79 27.43 4.04
CA GLY A 157 -4.71 27.60 5.02
C GLY A 157 -3.73 28.71 4.67
N ILE A 158 -3.38 28.85 3.38
CA ILE A 158 -2.50 29.93 2.91
C ILE A 158 -3.22 31.28 2.93
N SER A 159 -4.48 31.34 2.50
CA SER A 159 -5.29 32.55 2.64
C SER A 159 -5.39 32.98 4.12
N ALA A 160 -5.59 32.04 5.05
CA ALA A 160 -5.60 32.32 6.49
C ALA A 160 -4.26 32.89 6.97
N THR A 161 -3.15 32.32 6.49
CA THR A 161 -1.79 32.77 6.80
C THR A 161 -1.55 34.21 6.34
N ILE A 162 -1.92 34.52 5.09
CA ILE A 162 -1.70 35.85 4.51
C ILE A 162 -2.58 36.89 5.21
N ILE A 163 -3.86 36.59 5.45
CA ILE A 163 -4.81 37.55 6.05
C ILE A 163 -4.45 37.88 7.51
N GLU A 164 -3.85 36.94 8.24
CA GLU A 164 -3.53 37.12 9.67
C GLU A 164 -2.66 38.35 9.92
N ARG A 165 -3.10 39.17 10.88
CA ARG A 165 -2.42 40.41 11.27
C ARG A 165 -1.16 40.13 12.08
N GLN A 166 -1.20 39.21 13.04
CA GLN A 166 -0.08 38.93 13.93
C GLN A 166 0.91 37.96 13.26
N THR A 167 2.18 38.34 13.15
CA THR A 167 3.21 37.57 12.46
C THR A 167 3.44 36.19 13.09
N SER A 168 3.41 36.09 14.42
CA SER A 168 3.56 34.83 15.15
C SER A 168 2.45 33.83 14.79
N PHE A 169 1.19 34.25 14.84
CA PHE A 169 0.05 33.41 14.45
C PHE A 169 0.04 33.10 12.95
N SER A 170 0.50 34.02 12.11
CA SER A 170 0.66 33.78 10.67
C SER A 170 1.66 32.66 10.42
N MET A 171 2.85 32.71 11.03
CA MET A 171 3.87 31.66 10.91
C MET A 171 3.39 30.32 11.45
N LEU A 172 2.65 30.31 12.57
CA LEU A 172 2.06 29.08 13.11
C LEU A 172 1.04 28.46 12.13
N LYS A 173 0.14 29.28 11.58
CA LYS A 173 -0.85 28.84 10.58
C LYS A 173 -0.17 28.30 9.31
N LEU A 174 0.93 28.92 8.87
CA LEU A 174 1.72 28.45 7.75
C LEU A 174 2.30 27.06 8.04
N PHE A 175 2.97 26.90 9.19
CA PHE A 175 3.58 25.64 9.59
C PHE A 175 2.53 24.52 9.67
N ILE A 176 1.39 24.77 10.32
CA ILE A 176 0.30 23.80 10.42
C ILE A 176 -0.25 23.43 9.04
N THR A 177 -0.44 24.42 8.15
CA THR A 177 -0.95 24.19 6.80
C THR A 177 0.00 23.32 5.98
N LEU A 178 1.31 23.60 6.04
CA LEU A 178 2.33 22.80 5.36
C LEU A 178 2.46 21.39 5.96
N PHE A 179 2.36 21.26 7.29
CA PHE A 179 2.38 19.96 7.96
C PHE A 179 1.18 19.10 7.54
N ILE A 180 -0.01 19.69 7.47
CA ILE A 180 -1.23 19.02 6.99
C ILE A 180 -1.07 18.55 5.54
N SER A 181 -0.52 19.36 4.63
CA SER A 181 -0.35 18.96 3.23
C SER A 181 0.64 17.81 3.06
N VAL A 182 1.70 17.75 3.86
CA VAL A 182 2.66 16.63 3.88
C VAL A 182 2.01 15.34 4.38
N ILE A 183 1.18 15.40 5.42
CA ILE A 183 0.47 14.22 5.97
C ILE A 183 -0.63 13.74 5.01
N PHE A 184 -1.31 14.67 4.34
CA PHE A 184 -2.35 14.34 3.38
C PHE A 184 -1.81 13.53 2.20
N HIS A 185 -0.59 13.84 1.72
CA HIS A 185 -0.03 13.22 0.53
C HIS A 185 0.31 11.73 0.73
N LYS A 186 -0.44 10.88 0.01
CA LYS A 186 -0.35 9.41 0.04
C LYS A 186 -0.39 8.83 -1.38
N ASN A 187 0.08 7.58 -1.52
CA ASN A 187 0.00 6.84 -2.78
C ASN A 187 -1.39 6.22 -3.02
N ILE A 188 -2.09 5.89 -1.93
CA ILE A 188 -3.42 5.29 -1.95
C ILE A 188 -4.31 6.06 -0.98
N TYR A 189 -5.46 6.48 -1.47
CA TYR A 189 -6.52 7.08 -0.67
C TYR A 189 -7.65 6.08 -0.42
N ASN A 190 -8.15 6.01 0.80
CA ASN A 190 -9.22 5.10 1.21
C ASN A 190 -10.44 5.89 1.68
N SER A 191 -11.57 5.23 1.94
CA SER A 191 -12.78 5.89 2.47
C SER A 191 -12.54 6.63 3.79
N PHE A 192 -11.59 6.17 4.62
CA PHE A 192 -11.17 6.89 5.84
C PHE A 192 -10.56 8.27 5.55
N ASP A 193 -10.03 8.52 4.36
CA ASP A 193 -9.50 9.84 4.00
C ASP A 193 -10.63 10.86 3.77
N LEU A 194 -11.90 10.45 3.71
CA LEU A 194 -13.03 11.41 3.71
C LEU A 194 -13.12 12.22 5.01
N PHE A 195 -12.50 11.77 6.11
CA PHE A 195 -12.42 12.56 7.35
C PHE A 195 -11.65 13.89 7.17
N TRP A 196 -10.85 14.05 6.10
CA TRP A 196 -10.25 15.34 5.76
C TRP A 196 -11.28 16.43 5.42
N LEU A 197 -12.54 16.09 5.12
CA LEU A 197 -13.62 17.06 4.97
C LEU A 197 -13.87 17.86 6.27
N VAL A 198 -13.64 17.26 7.44
CA VAL A 198 -13.70 17.98 8.73
C VAL A 198 -12.64 19.09 8.79
N LEU A 199 -11.46 18.82 8.23
CA LEU A 199 -10.39 19.81 8.16
C LEU A 199 -10.66 20.91 7.14
N LEU A 200 -11.36 20.62 6.04
CA LEU A 200 -11.84 21.65 5.12
C LEU A 200 -12.77 22.64 5.83
N ILE A 201 -13.74 22.14 6.60
CA ILE A 201 -14.65 22.99 7.41
C ILE A 201 -13.85 23.78 8.44
N SER A 202 -12.92 23.13 9.13
CA SER A 202 -12.10 23.77 10.16
C SER A 202 -11.20 24.86 9.59
N MET A 203 -10.61 24.65 8.41
CA MET A 203 -9.80 25.64 7.71
C MET A 203 -10.60 26.88 7.30
N PHE A 204 -11.88 26.72 6.95
CA PHE A 204 -12.76 27.88 6.73
C PHE A 204 -12.97 28.71 8.00
N PHE A 205 -13.10 28.09 9.18
CA PHE A 205 -13.16 28.86 10.42
C PHE A 205 -11.80 29.47 10.81
N ILE A 206 -10.68 28.83 10.45
CA ILE A 206 -9.34 29.38 10.65
C ILE A 206 -9.09 30.61 9.77
N THR A 207 -9.53 30.60 8.50
CA THR A 207 -9.48 31.80 7.64
C THR A 207 -10.35 32.92 8.20
N LEU A 208 -11.52 32.56 8.72
CA LEU A 208 -12.42 33.50 9.36
C LEU A 208 -11.79 34.13 10.62
N ASP A 209 -11.15 33.35 11.47
CA ASP A 209 -10.40 33.87 12.62
C ASP A 209 -9.28 34.82 12.19
N SER A 210 -8.53 34.49 11.13
CA SER A 210 -7.54 35.41 10.56
C SER A 210 -8.19 36.73 10.11
N PHE A 211 -9.40 36.69 9.56
CA PHE A 211 -10.11 37.89 9.13
C PHE A 211 -10.57 38.73 10.33
N TYR A 212 -11.05 38.10 11.42
CA TYR A 212 -11.35 38.78 12.69
C TYR A 212 -10.11 39.42 13.35
N SER A 213 -8.92 38.81 13.19
CA SER A 213 -7.66 39.30 13.77
C SER A 213 -7.32 40.74 13.37
N ILE A 214 -7.80 41.20 12.21
CA ILE A 214 -7.54 42.54 11.70
C ILE A 214 -8.22 43.61 12.57
N LYS A 215 -9.40 43.29 13.12
CA LYS A 215 -10.12 44.07 14.13
C LYS A 215 -9.64 43.80 15.56
N GLU A 216 -8.54 43.06 15.74
CA GLU A 216 -8.06 42.59 17.05
C GLU A 216 -9.08 41.69 17.78
N GLN A 217 -9.96 41.07 17.02
CA GLN A 217 -10.95 40.12 17.52
C GLN A 217 -10.54 38.69 17.14
N ARG A 218 -11.09 37.71 17.87
CA ARG A 218 -10.91 36.28 17.61
C ARG A 218 -12.25 35.59 17.63
N VAL A 219 -12.38 34.49 16.91
CA VAL A 219 -13.61 33.70 16.92
C VAL A 219 -13.74 32.97 18.26
N LYS A 220 -14.77 33.32 19.05
CA LYS A 220 -14.99 32.77 20.40
C LYS A 220 -15.96 31.58 20.45
N SER A 221 -16.54 31.15 19.33
CA SER A 221 -17.59 30.13 19.32
C SER A 221 -17.11 28.79 19.89
N LYS A 222 -17.94 28.14 20.70
CA LYS A 222 -17.65 26.79 21.26
C LYS A 222 -17.43 25.76 20.14
N LEU A 223 -18.20 25.87 19.06
CA LEU A 223 -18.10 25.02 17.88
C LEU A 223 -16.73 25.12 17.20
N PHE A 224 -16.15 26.33 17.08
CA PHE A 224 -14.81 26.50 16.52
C PHE A 224 -13.73 25.80 17.36
N LYS A 225 -13.79 25.94 18.69
CA LYS A 225 -12.86 25.26 19.60
C LYS A 225 -12.98 23.73 19.50
N LEU A 226 -14.21 23.21 19.41
CA LEU A 226 -14.46 21.78 19.21
C LEU A 226 -13.89 21.29 17.86
N LEU A 227 -14.13 22.02 16.77
CA LEU A 227 -13.59 21.69 15.45
C LEU A 227 -12.06 21.67 15.43
N LEU A 228 -11.41 22.60 16.13
CA LEU A 228 -9.95 22.61 16.29
C LEU A 228 -9.45 21.38 17.06
N LEU A 229 -10.13 21.00 18.16
CA LEU A 229 -9.78 19.80 18.93
C LEU A 229 -9.91 18.54 18.07
N VAL A 230 -11.03 18.38 17.36
CA VAL A 230 -11.28 17.23 16.47
C VAL A 230 -10.24 17.20 15.34
N SER A 231 -9.96 18.35 14.73
CA SER A 231 -8.92 18.48 13.71
C SER A 231 -7.54 18.08 14.21
N PHE A 232 -7.18 18.50 15.42
CA PHE A 232 -5.91 18.12 16.04
C PHE A 232 -5.81 16.60 16.23
N LEU A 233 -6.84 15.97 16.82
CA LEU A 233 -6.88 14.52 16.99
C LEU A 233 -6.79 13.77 15.66
N LEU A 234 -7.50 14.23 14.63
CA LEU A 234 -7.47 13.64 13.29
C LEU A 234 -6.07 13.76 12.66
N VAL A 235 -5.46 14.95 12.65
CA VAL A 235 -4.11 15.16 12.09
C VAL A 235 -3.09 14.33 12.86
N SER A 236 -3.15 14.27 14.20
CA SER A 236 -2.26 13.44 15.01
C SER A 236 -2.40 11.95 14.69
N TYR A 237 -3.62 11.44 14.52
CA TYR A 237 -3.87 10.05 14.13
C TYR A 237 -3.26 9.73 12.75
N PHE A 238 -3.50 10.59 11.74
CA PHE A 238 -2.92 10.39 10.40
C PHE A 238 -1.40 10.55 10.38
N ALA A 239 -0.85 11.48 11.17
CA ALA A 239 0.59 11.69 11.32
C ALA A 239 1.25 10.43 11.90
N TYR A 240 0.69 9.88 12.98
CA TYR A 240 1.17 8.67 13.63
C TYR A 240 1.18 7.46 12.68
N ASN A 241 0.08 7.25 11.95
CA ASN A 241 0.00 6.18 10.95
C ASN A 241 1.00 6.37 9.80
N THR A 242 1.19 7.60 9.34
CA THR A 242 2.18 7.92 8.30
C THR A 242 3.60 7.64 8.80
N TYR A 243 3.90 8.01 10.05
CA TYR A 243 5.19 7.73 10.70
C TYR A 243 5.48 6.23 10.77
N ILE A 244 4.52 5.43 11.25
CA ILE A 244 4.67 3.98 11.35
C ILE A 244 4.89 3.35 9.96
N ASN A 245 4.11 3.77 8.96
CA ASN A 245 4.16 3.14 7.65
C ASN A 245 5.39 3.52 6.83
N LYS A 246 5.86 4.77 6.91
CA LYS A 246 6.98 5.28 6.09
C LYS A 246 8.34 5.19 6.78
N TYR A 247 8.41 5.43 8.09
CA TYR A 247 9.69 5.68 8.78
C TYR A 247 10.04 4.67 9.86
N LYS A 248 9.05 3.99 10.47
CA LYS A 248 9.35 3.00 11.51
C LYS A 248 10.04 1.78 10.89
N GLN A 249 11.36 1.72 11.02
CA GLN A 249 12.14 0.55 10.65
C GLN A 249 12.03 -0.51 11.75
N SER A 250 11.51 -1.68 11.41
CA SER A 250 11.54 -2.86 12.28
C SER A 250 12.98 -3.38 12.37
N SER A 251 13.64 -3.30 13.52
CA SER A 251 14.92 -3.97 13.76
C SER A 251 14.70 -5.30 14.49
N ASN A 252 15.44 -6.34 14.12
CA ASN A 252 15.37 -7.62 14.81
C ASN A 252 16.39 -7.62 15.94
N LYS A 253 15.88 -7.49 17.17
CA LYS A 253 16.47 -7.91 18.45
C LYS A 253 17.34 -9.16 18.30
N TYR A 254 16.68 -10.23 17.90
CA TYR A 254 17.24 -11.56 17.84
C TYR A 254 17.02 -12.22 16.48
N TYR A 255 18.05 -12.89 16.00
CA TYR A 255 17.96 -13.89 14.94
C TYR A 255 18.26 -15.25 15.55
N ILE A 256 17.23 -16.08 15.68
CA ILE A 256 17.33 -17.38 16.37
C ILE A 256 17.32 -18.51 15.34
N PHE A 257 18.23 -19.46 15.46
CA PHE A 257 18.32 -20.64 14.60
C PHE A 257 18.42 -21.89 15.48
N TYR A 258 18.10 -23.04 14.91
CA TYR A 258 18.31 -24.33 15.58
C TYR A 258 19.64 -24.93 15.12
N SER A 259 20.50 -25.28 16.07
CA SER A 259 21.77 -25.96 15.78
C SER A 259 21.53 -27.46 15.65
N PRO A 260 21.76 -28.07 14.48
CA PRO A 260 21.69 -29.53 14.35
C PRO A 260 22.82 -30.25 15.13
N ILE A 261 23.91 -29.54 15.47
CA ILE A 261 25.06 -30.10 16.20
C ILE A 261 24.78 -30.11 17.70
N LYS A 262 24.32 -28.99 18.26
CA LYS A 262 24.02 -28.86 19.69
C LYS A 262 22.61 -29.32 20.07
N LYS A 263 21.72 -29.48 19.09
CA LYS A 263 20.29 -29.77 19.29
C LYS A 263 19.59 -28.72 20.15
N GLU A 264 20.01 -27.46 19.99
CA GLU A 264 19.56 -26.31 20.79
C GLU A 264 19.41 -25.05 19.93
N PHE A 265 18.61 -24.09 20.42
CA PHE A 265 18.48 -22.78 19.78
C PHE A 265 19.69 -21.89 20.07
N VAL A 266 20.32 -21.45 18.98
CA VAL A 266 21.41 -20.46 18.99
C VAL A 266 20.87 -19.13 18.49
N TYR A 267 21.32 -18.02 19.10
CA TYR A 267 20.88 -16.69 18.72
C TYR A 267 22.04 -15.80 18.28
N GLN A 268 21.73 -14.87 17.38
CA GLN A 268 22.48 -13.65 17.15
C GLN A 268 21.64 -12.47 17.66
N LYS A 269 22.11 -11.79 18.70
CA LYS A 269 21.50 -10.59 19.28
C LYS A 269 22.14 -9.35 18.66
N ASN A 270 21.31 -8.45 18.14
CA ASN A 270 21.73 -7.20 17.52
C ASN A 270 21.64 -6.05 18.53
N PHE A 271 22.74 -5.32 18.74
CA PHE A 271 22.79 -4.13 19.59
C PHE A 271 22.78 -2.82 18.79
N GLY A 272 22.70 -2.87 17.46
CA GLY A 272 22.91 -1.73 16.58
C GLY A 272 24.38 -1.55 16.21
N GLY A 273 24.66 -0.70 15.21
CA GLY A 273 26.03 -0.35 14.82
C GLY A 273 26.92 -1.54 14.41
N HIS A 274 26.33 -2.62 13.86
CA HIS A 274 27.02 -3.88 13.54
C HIS A 274 27.60 -4.63 14.75
N HIS A 275 27.19 -4.31 15.97
CA HIS A 275 27.56 -5.07 17.16
C HIS A 275 26.61 -6.25 17.39
N PHE A 276 27.19 -7.46 17.40
CA PHE A 276 26.45 -8.70 17.57
C PHE A 276 26.99 -9.52 18.74
N LYS A 277 26.07 -10.15 19.48
CA LYS A 277 26.40 -11.18 20.47
C LYS A 277 25.78 -12.49 20.06
N TYR A 278 26.58 -13.54 20.01
CA TYR A 278 26.14 -14.90 19.72
C TYR A 278 26.05 -15.69 21.01
N GLY A 279 25.10 -16.62 21.12
CA GLY A 279 24.97 -17.43 22.31
C GLY A 279 23.87 -18.46 22.24
N ILE A 280 23.77 -19.23 23.32
CA ILE A 280 22.64 -20.11 23.60
C ILE A 280 21.98 -19.60 24.88
N LYS A 281 20.65 -19.67 24.92
CA LYS A 281 19.89 -19.21 26.08
C LYS A 281 20.39 -19.94 27.34
N ASN A 282 20.69 -19.19 28.39
CA ASN A 282 21.18 -19.70 29.69
C ASN A 282 22.54 -20.44 29.67
N LYS A 283 23.29 -20.44 28.55
CA LYS A 283 24.59 -21.14 28.43
C LYS A 283 25.77 -20.24 28.02
N GLY A 284 25.57 -18.92 28.09
CA GLY A 284 26.60 -17.94 27.79
C GLY A 284 26.71 -17.56 26.32
N SER A 285 27.69 -16.72 26.02
CA SER A 285 27.99 -16.24 24.67
C SER A 285 29.30 -16.77 24.14
N PHE A 286 29.38 -16.88 22.82
CA PHE A 286 30.56 -17.32 22.09
C PHE A 286 30.85 -16.40 20.91
N ASP A 287 32.00 -16.61 20.29
CA ASP A 287 32.43 -15.84 19.12
C ASP A 287 31.65 -16.22 17.85
N ARG A 288 31.91 -15.46 16.79
CA ARG A 288 31.21 -15.67 15.52
C ARG A 288 31.58 -17.00 14.88
N GLU A 289 32.83 -17.43 14.95
CA GLU A 289 33.28 -18.67 14.33
C GLU A 289 32.60 -19.90 14.96
N THR A 290 32.50 -19.92 16.29
CA THR A 290 31.74 -20.94 17.02
C THR A 290 30.27 -20.93 16.61
N TYR A 291 29.66 -19.75 16.50
CA TYR A 291 28.27 -19.62 16.05
C TYR A 291 28.05 -20.20 14.64
N GLU A 292 28.92 -19.85 13.69
CA GLU A 292 28.82 -20.35 12.31
C GLU A 292 29.02 -21.87 12.25
N SER A 293 29.94 -22.41 13.06
CA SER A 293 30.19 -23.85 13.15
C SER A 293 28.95 -24.63 13.60
N TYR A 294 28.13 -24.06 14.49
CA TYR A 294 26.89 -24.68 14.99
C TYR A 294 25.75 -24.67 13.99
N LEU A 295 25.87 -23.92 12.88
CA LEU A 295 24.82 -23.74 11.89
C LEU A 295 25.28 -24.15 10.48
N PRO A 296 25.73 -25.40 10.30
CA PRO A 296 26.37 -25.83 9.05
C PRO A 296 25.42 -25.75 7.84
N PHE A 297 24.10 -25.93 8.02
CA PHE A 297 23.12 -25.74 6.95
C PHE A 297 22.86 -24.28 6.56
N VAL A 298 23.07 -23.34 7.49
CA VAL A 298 22.92 -21.90 7.21
C VAL A 298 24.16 -21.39 6.49
N TYR A 299 25.34 -21.78 6.98
CA TYR A 299 26.66 -21.38 6.47
C TYR A 299 27.27 -22.38 5.49
N TRP A 300 26.46 -23.22 4.85
CA TRP A 300 26.93 -24.28 3.93
C TRP A 300 27.81 -23.75 2.80
N ARG A 301 27.60 -22.49 2.37
CA ARG A 301 28.41 -21.86 1.32
C ARG A 301 29.86 -21.64 1.77
N ASN A 302 30.09 -21.33 3.04
CA ASN A 302 31.44 -21.23 3.60
C ASN A 302 32.10 -22.62 3.61
N LEU A 303 31.35 -23.64 4.00
CA LEU A 303 31.83 -25.03 3.99
C LEU A 303 32.15 -25.54 2.57
N ASP A 304 31.34 -25.18 1.58
CA ASP A 304 31.58 -25.50 0.15
C ASP A 304 32.89 -24.88 -0.34
N ILE A 305 33.11 -23.59 -0.08
CA ILE A 305 34.34 -22.88 -0.45
C ILE A 305 35.56 -23.49 0.25
N GLN A 306 35.40 -23.87 1.52
CA GLN A 306 36.44 -24.53 2.30
C GLN A 306 36.63 -26.01 1.94
N LYS A 307 35.88 -26.55 0.95
CA LYS A 307 35.89 -27.96 0.55
C LYS A 307 35.60 -28.93 1.71
N LYS A 308 34.74 -28.52 2.65
CA LYS A 308 34.30 -29.29 3.83
C LYS A 308 32.93 -29.97 3.64
N LEU A 309 32.37 -29.95 2.42
CA LEU A 309 31.19 -30.73 2.07
C LEU A 309 31.61 -32.07 1.44
N PRO A 310 30.85 -33.17 1.66
CA PRO A 310 29.63 -33.25 2.45
C PRO A 310 29.89 -33.21 3.96
N ILE A 311 28.90 -32.74 4.73
CA ILE A 311 28.91 -32.81 6.21
C ILE A 311 28.13 -34.02 6.69
N ILE A 312 28.54 -34.60 7.82
CA ILE A 312 27.83 -35.73 8.46
C ILE A 312 27.16 -35.22 9.74
N ILE A 313 25.84 -35.42 9.85
CA ILE A 313 25.03 -35.03 11.03
C ILE A 313 24.06 -36.17 11.35
N ASP A 314 24.07 -36.66 12.59
CA ASP A 314 23.30 -37.84 13.04
C ASP A 314 23.43 -39.03 12.07
N ASN A 315 24.66 -39.35 11.65
CA ASN A 315 25.00 -40.42 10.70
C ASN A 315 24.44 -40.27 9.28
N GLU A 316 23.89 -39.11 8.93
CA GLU A 316 23.44 -38.79 7.57
C GLU A 316 24.41 -37.83 6.88
N SER A 317 24.75 -38.11 5.62
CA SER A 317 25.64 -37.27 4.80
C SER A 317 24.84 -36.25 3.99
N PHE A 318 25.23 -34.97 4.08
CA PHE A 318 24.59 -33.87 3.37
C PHE A 318 25.58 -33.17 2.45
N ASP A 319 25.38 -33.38 1.15
CA ASP A 319 26.15 -32.72 0.11
C ASP A 319 25.55 -31.36 -0.29
N LYS A 320 26.26 -30.67 -1.18
CA LYS A 320 25.83 -29.38 -1.73
C LYS A 320 24.45 -29.44 -2.38
N LYS A 321 24.17 -30.51 -3.13
CA LYS A 321 22.92 -30.66 -3.88
C LYS A 321 21.74 -30.81 -2.91
N THR A 322 21.85 -31.73 -1.96
CA THR A 322 20.83 -32.00 -0.94
C THR A 322 20.52 -30.76 -0.11
N ILE A 323 21.55 -30.04 0.34
CA ILE A 323 21.35 -28.80 1.10
C ILE A 323 20.61 -27.78 0.23
N LYS A 324 21.06 -27.53 -1.01
CA LYS A 324 20.44 -26.54 -1.90
C LYS A 324 18.99 -26.87 -2.24
N GLU A 325 18.68 -28.13 -2.54
CA GLU A 325 17.33 -28.59 -2.89
C GLU A 325 16.37 -28.62 -1.70
N SER A 326 16.88 -28.71 -0.47
CA SER A 326 16.07 -28.67 0.75
C SER A 326 15.62 -27.27 1.19
N ARG A 327 16.24 -26.21 0.65
CA ARG A 327 16.04 -24.84 1.10
C ARG A 327 14.70 -24.29 0.65
N LEU A 328 13.95 -23.81 1.64
CA LEU A 328 12.67 -23.14 1.46
C LEU A 328 12.60 -22.00 2.46
N SER A 329 12.03 -20.86 2.07
CA SER A 329 11.72 -19.80 3.01
C SER A 329 10.38 -19.16 2.67
N PHE A 330 9.50 -19.07 3.66
CA PHE A 330 8.29 -18.27 3.58
C PHE A 330 8.34 -17.16 4.61
N SER A 331 7.72 -16.03 4.31
CA SER A 331 7.55 -14.95 5.27
C SER A 331 6.13 -14.45 5.23
N TYR A 332 5.64 -14.07 6.40
CA TYR A 332 4.39 -13.37 6.62
C TYR A 332 4.67 -12.08 7.37
N LYS A 333 4.03 -11.00 6.95
CA LYS A 333 3.98 -9.74 7.70
C LYS A 333 2.53 -9.32 7.88
N PRO A 334 2.13 -8.75 9.03
CA PRO A 334 0.76 -8.29 9.25
C PRO A 334 0.25 -7.32 8.17
N LYS A 335 1.14 -6.53 7.58
CA LYS A 335 0.81 -5.62 6.46
C LYS A 335 0.27 -6.33 5.20
N GLU A 336 0.53 -7.63 5.04
CA GLU A 336 -0.02 -8.45 3.93
C GLU A 336 -1.52 -8.74 4.10
N LEU A 337 -2.13 -8.40 5.25
CA LEU A 337 -3.58 -8.39 5.42
C LEU A 337 -4.25 -7.21 4.70
N LYS A 338 -3.48 -6.17 4.36
CA LYS A 338 -4.00 -5.02 3.62
C LYS A 338 -4.44 -5.51 2.24
N LYS A 339 -5.74 -5.36 1.95
CA LYS A 339 -6.26 -5.58 0.61
C LYS A 339 -5.67 -4.55 -0.35
N GLN A 340 -5.41 -4.99 -1.57
CA GLN A 340 -5.14 -4.08 -2.67
C GLN A 340 -6.38 -3.23 -2.99
N GLU A 341 -6.16 -2.15 -3.71
CA GLU A 341 -7.20 -1.16 -4.03
C GLU A 341 -8.26 -1.69 -5.01
N LEU A 342 -7.87 -2.64 -5.88
CA LEU A 342 -8.72 -3.32 -6.85
C LEU A 342 -8.23 -4.74 -7.04
N ASP A 343 -9.15 -5.70 -7.05
CA ASP A 343 -8.85 -7.13 -7.22
C ASP A 343 -8.56 -7.53 -8.67
N PHE A 344 -7.53 -6.88 -9.22
CA PHE A 344 -7.10 -6.96 -10.62
C PHE A 344 -5.68 -7.50 -10.73
N PHE A 345 -5.55 -8.69 -11.32
CA PHE A 345 -4.31 -9.45 -11.28
C PHE A 345 -3.88 -9.94 -12.67
N PRO A 346 -2.58 -10.07 -12.95
CA PRO A 346 -2.11 -10.68 -14.19
C PRO A 346 -2.54 -12.14 -14.27
N PHE A 347 -3.20 -12.54 -15.36
CA PHE A 347 -3.70 -13.91 -15.54
C PHE A 347 -2.67 -14.78 -16.27
N ILE A 348 -1.68 -15.22 -15.49
CA ILE A 348 -0.50 -15.93 -15.98
C ILE A 348 -0.89 -17.25 -16.66
N ASN A 349 -0.24 -17.52 -17.80
CA ASN A 349 -0.48 -18.70 -18.63
C ASN A 349 0.86 -19.38 -18.97
N PRO A 350 1.36 -20.28 -18.11
CA PRO A 350 2.52 -21.08 -18.45
C PRO A 350 2.20 -22.00 -19.63
N ILE A 351 3.14 -22.12 -20.55
CA ILE A 351 3.04 -23.04 -21.68
C ILE A 351 4.05 -24.16 -21.47
N SER A 352 3.59 -25.41 -21.50
CA SER A 352 4.36 -26.59 -21.12
C SER A 352 5.62 -26.82 -21.97
N ASN A 353 5.64 -26.33 -23.21
CA ASN A 353 6.81 -26.42 -24.11
C ASN A 353 7.72 -25.18 -24.09
N ILE A 354 7.47 -24.20 -23.20
CA ILE A 354 8.29 -22.98 -23.04
C ILE A 354 8.88 -22.96 -21.63
N GLY A 355 10.22 -22.96 -21.52
CA GLY A 355 10.90 -23.02 -20.23
C GLY A 355 10.77 -21.76 -19.35
N MET A 356 10.31 -20.64 -19.91
CA MET A 356 10.08 -19.39 -19.18
C MET A 356 8.60 -19.00 -19.15
N ILE A 357 8.11 -18.58 -17.99
CA ILE A 357 6.77 -18.01 -17.87
C ILE A 357 6.81 -16.57 -18.37
N ARG A 358 6.09 -16.29 -19.46
CA ARG A 358 5.94 -14.93 -19.98
C ARG A 358 5.01 -14.13 -19.09
N PHE A 359 5.22 -12.82 -19.04
CA PHE A 359 4.24 -11.94 -18.42
C PHE A 359 2.97 -11.95 -19.28
N PRO A 360 1.76 -12.08 -18.69
CA PRO A 360 0.54 -12.27 -19.47
C PRO A 360 0.03 -10.96 -20.06
N GLU A 361 -0.61 -11.03 -21.22
CA GLU A 361 -1.36 -9.92 -21.79
C GLU A 361 -2.70 -9.73 -21.06
N GLU A 362 -3.28 -10.82 -20.54
CA GLU A 362 -4.57 -10.78 -19.89
C GLU A 362 -4.47 -10.55 -18.38
N PHE A 363 -5.45 -9.82 -17.85
CA PHE A 363 -5.66 -9.60 -16.43
C PHE A 363 -7.04 -10.09 -16.02
N ILE A 364 -7.12 -10.71 -14.86
CA ILE A 364 -8.35 -11.20 -14.26
C ILE A 364 -8.80 -10.23 -13.16
N LEU A 365 -10.07 -9.86 -13.20
CA LEU A 365 -10.72 -8.94 -12.28
C LEU A 365 -11.84 -9.66 -11.53
N PHE A 366 -11.79 -9.63 -10.20
CA PHE A 366 -12.86 -10.14 -9.35
C PHE A 366 -13.80 -8.99 -8.96
N LYS A 367 -15.06 -9.05 -9.40
CA LYS A 367 -16.12 -8.08 -9.07
C LYS A 367 -17.10 -8.69 -8.07
N ASP A 368 -17.98 -7.85 -7.53
CA ASP A 368 -18.99 -8.24 -6.54
C ASP A 368 -20.01 -9.26 -7.06
N LYS A 369 -20.14 -9.45 -8.38
CA LYS A 369 -21.15 -10.33 -9.00
C LYS A 369 -20.61 -11.23 -10.11
N GLU A 370 -19.39 -11.04 -10.55
CA GLU A 370 -18.81 -11.79 -11.67
C GLU A 370 -17.27 -11.70 -11.67
N ILE A 371 -16.62 -12.48 -12.54
CA ILE A 371 -15.19 -12.42 -12.79
C ILE A 371 -15.01 -12.04 -14.27
N ARG A 372 -14.21 -11.00 -14.53
CA ARG A 372 -13.98 -10.47 -15.87
C ARG A 372 -12.52 -10.59 -16.27
N VAL A 373 -12.25 -10.69 -17.57
CA VAL A 373 -10.90 -10.70 -18.13
C VAL A 373 -10.69 -9.48 -18.99
N TYR A 374 -9.51 -8.86 -18.86
CA TYR A 374 -9.12 -7.67 -19.59
C TYR A 374 -7.85 -7.95 -20.38
N ASN A 375 -7.80 -7.51 -21.63
CA ASN A 375 -6.58 -7.48 -22.44
C ASN A 375 -6.40 -6.05 -22.98
N PHE A 376 -5.17 -5.68 -23.37
CA PHE A 376 -4.91 -4.28 -23.75
C PHE A 376 -5.71 -3.84 -25.00
N GLU A 377 -5.93 -4.75 -25.94
CA GLU A 377 -6.53 -4.44 -27.25
C GLU A 377 -8.04 -4.16 -27.15
N GLU A 378 -8.79 -5.08 -26.53
CA GLU A 378 -10.24 -5.02 -26.41
C GLU A 378 -10.70 -4.26 -25.15
N LYS A 379 -9.76 -4.01 -24.22
CA LYS A 379 -9.99 -3.62 -22.82
C LYS A 379 -10.73 -4.72 -22.07
N LEU A 380 -11.96 -5.07 -22.44
CA LEU A 380 -12.72 -6.18 -21.86
C LEU A 380 -12.78 -7.36 -22.86
N ASP A 381 -12.21 -8.49 -22.46
CA ASP A 381 -12.22 -9.73 -23.24
C ASP A 381 -13.51 -10.50 -22.97
N LEU A 382 -14.52 -10.31 -23.82
CA LEU A 382 -15.83 -10.96 -23.65
C LEU A 382 -15.73 -12.48 -23.79
N ALA A 383 -14.91 -12.98 -24.70
CA ALA A 383 -14.79 -14.41 -24.98
C ALA A 383 -14.20 -15.19 -23.80
N LEU A 384 -13.12 -14.68 -23.18
CA LEU A 384 -12.56 -15.28 -21.97
C LEU A 384 -13.45 -15.05 -20.75
N THR A 385 -14.10 -13.88 -20.65
CA THR A 385 -15.05 -13.59 -19.56
C THR A 385 -16.21 -14.58 -19.57
N ASP A 386 -16.83 -14.86 -20.72
CA ASP A 386 -17.92 -15.83 -20.86
C ASP A 386 -17.46 -17.26 -20.54
N LYS A 387 -16.25 -17.63 -20.93
CA LYS A 387 -15.65 -18.93 -20.55
C LYS A 387 -15.50 -19.06 -19.04
N ILE A 388 -15.03 -18.02 -18.36
CA ILE A 388 -14.92 -18.02 -16.89
C ILE A 388 -16.30 -18.07 -16.26
N LYS A 389 -17.26 -17.30 -16.76
CA LYS A 389 -18.65 -17.31 -16.27
C LYS A 389 -19.25 -18.72 -16.31
N ASN A 390 -19.12 -19.43 -17.42
CA ASN A 390 -19.59 -20.82 -17.53
C ASN A 390 -18.92 -21.76 -16.53
N LEU A 391 -17.62 -21.57 -16.24
CA LEU A 391 -16.92 -22.36 -15.22
C LEU A 391 -17.40 -22.01 -13.80
N VAL A 392 -17.57 -20.73 -13.50
CA VAL A 392 -18.09 -20.22 -12.23
C VAL A 392 -19.48 -20.79 -11.94
N ASP A 393 -20.36 -20.77 -12.94
CA ASP A 393 -21.72 -21.33 -12.85
C ASP A 393 -21.68 -22.85 -12.65
N LYS A 394 -20.85 -23.56 -13.44
CA LYS A 394 -20.66 -25.02 -13.32
C LYS A 394 -20.17 -25.44 -11.93
N HIS A 395 -19.33 -24.62 -11.30
CA HIS A 395 -18.77 -24.88 -9.97
C HIS A 395 -19.61 -24.27 -8.82
N ASN A 396 -20.76 -23.65 -9.11
CA ASN A 396 -21.66 -23.02 -8.14
C ASN A 396 -20.96 -22.00 -7.22
N VAL A 397 -20.03 -21.21 -7.78
CA VAL A 397 -19.31 -20.17 -7.05
C VAL A 397 -20.29 -19.07 -6.61
N SER A 398 -20.28 -18.72 -5.34
CA SER A 398 -21.19 -17.70 -4.79
C SER A 398 -20.50 -16.34 -4.66
N PHE A 399 -21.18 -15.28 -5.10
CA PHE A 399 -20.70 -13.89 -4.99
C PHE A 399 -21.34 -13.15 -3.81
N PRO A 400 -20.68 -12.11 -3.25
CA PRO A 400 -19.38 -11.55 -3.65
C PRO A 400 -18.18 -12.39 -3.18
N ILE A 401 -17.07 -12.31 -3.93
CA ILE A 401 -15.79 -12.93 -3.54
C ILE A 401 -15.21 -12.15 -2.35
N LYS A 402 -14.95 -12.85 -1.23
CA LYS A 402 -14.52 -12.23 0.03
C LYS A 402 -13.04 -11.89 0.03
N ASN A 403 -12.21 -12.78 -0.46
CA ASN A 403 -10.75 -12.68 -0.41
C ASN A 403 -10.13 -13.39 -1.60
N ILE A 404 -9.01 -12.85 -2.09
CA ILE A 404 -8.20 -13.43 -3.17
C ILE A 404 -6.73 -13.42 -2.74
N TRP A 405 -6.02 -14.50 -3.04
CA TRP A 405 -4.60 -14.67 -2.78
C TRP A 405 -3.90 -15.27 -3.98
N GLY A 406 -2.72 -14.73 -4.32
CA GLY A 406 -1.96 -15.17 -5.47
C GLY A 406 -0.57 -14.57 -5.50
N LYS A 407 0.26 -15.07 -6.42
CA LYS A 407 1.57 -14.51 -6.70
C LYS A 407 1.61 -13.94 -8.12
N ALA A 408 1.45 -12.63 -8.21
CA ALA A 408 1.31 -11.87 -9.47
C ALA A 408 2.62 -11.65 -10.26
N THR A 409 3.64 -12.51 -10.10
CA THR A 409 4.91 -12.39 -10.85
C THR A 409 5.14 -13.60 -11.75
N ASN A 410 5.74 -13.37 -12.91
CA ASN A 410 6.18 -14.41 -13.83
C ASN A 410 7.58 -14.99 -13.49
N LEU A 411 8.28 -14.45 -12.48
CA LEU A 411 9.60 -14.93 -12.04
C LEU A 411 9.53 -16.18 -11.15
N LYS A 412 8.61 -17.09 -11.46
CA LYS A 412 8.31 -18.29 -10.67
C LYS A 412 8.52 -19.56 -11.51
N PRO A 413 8.85 -20.69 -10.87
CA PRO A 413 9.11 -21.95 -11.58
C PRO A 413 7.84 -22.58 -12.17
N PHE A 414 6.66 -22.27 -11.62
CA PHE A 414 5.34 -22.69 -12.08
C PHE A 414 4.30 -21.73 -11.54
N ASP A 415 3.07 -21.80 -12.04
CA ASP A 415 1.93 -20.98 -11.61
C ASP A 415 0.85 -21.84 -10.95
N LEU A 416 0.51 -21.53 -9.70
CA LEU A 416 -0.67 -22.14 -9.03
C LEU A 416 -1.93 -21.28 -9.17
N GLY A 417 -1.85 -20.17 -9.91
CA GLY A 417 -2.93 -19.21 -10.08
C GLY A 417 -3.34 -18.52 -8.77
N TYR A 418 -4.63 -18.22 -8.70
CA TYR A 418 -5.25 -17.45 -7.63
C TYR A 418 -6.21 -18.32 -6.84
N PHE A 419 -6.13 -18.22 -5.51
CA PHE A 419 -7.05 -18.83 -4.58
C PHE A 419 -8.01 -17.77 -4.11
N PHE A 420 -9.31 -18.07 -4.04
CA PHE A 420 -10.30 -17.12 -3.57
C PHE A 420 -11.39 -17.77 -2.73
N LEU A 421 -11.89 -17.01 -1.75
CA LEU A 421 -13.07 -17.38 -0.97
C LEU A 421 -14.31 -16.75 -1.55
N ASP A 422 -15.31 -17.58 -1.79
CA ASP A 422 -16.63 -17.15 -2.24
C ASP A 422 -17.50 -16.64 -1.06
N ALA A 423 -18.75 -16.24 -1.34
CA ALA A 423 -19.66 -15.73 -0.33
C ALA A 423 -20.07 -16.77 0.75
N LYS A 424 -20.03 -18.06 0.41
CA LYS A 424 -20.37 -19.20 1.29
C LYS A 424 -19.14 -19.79 1.98
N ASP A 425 -18.01 -19.09 1.95
CA ASP A 425 -16.73 -19.54 2.50
C ASP A 425 -16.18 -20.81 1.81
N LYS A 426 -16.58 -21.09 0.57
CA LYS A 426 -15.93 -22.12 -0.25
C LYS A 426 -14.64 -21.55 -0.85
N LEU A 427 -13.58 -22.34 -0.78
CA LEU A 427 -12.28 -21.98 -1.34
C LEU A 427 -12.15 -22.56 -2.74
N PHE A 428 -11.81 -21.71 -3.70
CA PHE A 428 -11.57 -22.10 -5.08
C PHE A 428 -10.16 -21.70 -5.51
N LYS A 429 -9.62 -22.46 -6.45
CA LYS A 429 -8.37 -22.17 -7.17
C LYS A 429 -8.71 -21.98 -8.65
N ILE A 430 -8.31 -20.84 -9.21
CA ILE A 430 -8.38 -20.55 -10.65
C ILE A 430 -6.99 -20.31 -11.22
N ASN A 431 -6.65 -21.00 -12.30
CA ASN A 431 -5.38 -20.83 -13.00
C ASN A 431 -5.55 -21.05 -14.51
N LYS A 432 -4.61 -20.52 -15.30
CA LYS A 432 -4.53 -20.73 -16.74
C LYS A 432 -3.22 -21.46 -17.07
N ALA A 433 -3.26 -22.46 -17.93
CA ALA A 433 -2.08 -23.16 -18.43
C ALA A 433 -2.38 -23.75 -19.80
N ASP A 434 -1.42 -23.71 -20.72
CA ASP A 434 -1.59 -24.17 -22.10
C ASP A 434 -2.87 -23.61 -22.76
N ASN A 435 -3.14 -22.33 -22.54
CA ASN A 435 -4.34 -21.60 -23.01
C ASN A 435 -5.69 -22.15 -22.48
N LYS A 436 -5.67 -23.05 -21.50
CA LYS A 436 -6.87 -23.60 -20.85
C LYS A 436 -7.03 -23.01 -19.46
N ILE A 437 -8.27 -22.72 -19.09
CA ILE A 437 -8.64 -22.21 -17.77
C ILE A 437 -9.11 -23.38 -16.92
N TYR A 438 -8.59 -23.45 -15.70
CA TYR A 438 -8.93 -24.45 -14.71
C TYR A 438 -9.52 -23.75 -13.49
N LEU A 439 -10.69 -24.21 -13.06
CA LEU A 439 -11.33 -23.82 -11.81
C LEU A 439 -11.57 -25.09 -10.99
N LYS A 440 -11.15 -25.09 -9.72
CA LYS A 440 -11.29 -26.23 -8.82
C LYS A 440 -11.65 -25.76 -7.42
N GLU A 441 -12.63 -26.43 -6.78
CA GLU A 441 -12.89 -26.27 -5.35
C GLU A 441 -11.77 -26.96 -4.54
N VAL A 442 -11.24 -26.24 -3.56
CA VAL A 442 -10.20 -26.72 -2.64
C VAL A 442 -10.85 -26.95 -1.29
N VAL A 443 -10.92 -28.21 -0.89
CA VAL A 443 -11.45 -28.57 0.43
C VAL A 443 -10.43 -28.15 1.48
N TYR A 444 -10.92 -27.51 2.54
CA TYR A 444 -10.12 -27.15 3.70
C TYR A 444 -10.90 -27.52 4.97
N PRO A 445 -10.24 -27.64 6.15
CA PRO A 445 -10.87 -28.24 7.31
C PRO A 445 -12.05 -27.40 7.80
N GLU A 446 -13.10 -28.09 8.24
CA GLU A 446 -14.34 -27.48 8.70
C GLU A 446 -14.11 -26.53 9.90
N ASN A 447 -14.99 -25.54 10.05
CA ASN A 447 -14.98 -24.58 11.15
C ASN A 447 -13.72 -23.69 11.21
N ILE A 448 -13.03 -23.48 10.08
CA ILE A 448 -11.92 -22.54 9.98
C ILE A 448 -12.33 -21.31 9.18
N GLU A 449 -12.22 -20.12 9.78
CA GLU A 449 -12.36 -18.87 9.04
C GLU A 449 -10.99 -18.40 8.54
N ILE A 450 -10.69 -18.60 7.25
CA ILE A 450 -9.40 -18.23 6.64
C ILE A 450 -9.29 -16.69 6.53
N LYS A 451 -8.16 -16.13 6.98
CA LYS A 451 -7.85 -14.69 6.88
C LYS A 451 -6.75 -14.37 5.91
N HIS A 452 -5.82 -15.29 5.69
CA HIS A 452 -4.73 -15.08 4.76
C HIS A 452 -4.26 -16.41 4.18
N ILE A 453 -4.01 -16.43 2.87
CA ILE A 453 -3.26 -17.50 2.21
C ILE A 453 -2.05 -16.86 1.54
N LYS A 454 -0.89 -17.49 1.71
CA LYS A 454 0.33 -17.13 1.00
C LYS A 454 0.76 -18.29 0.13
N ILE A 455 0.66 -18.09 -1.19
CA ILE A 455 1.17 -19.04 -2.17
C ILE A 455 2.68 -18.87 -2.31
N SER A 456 3.38 -19.98 -2.45
CA SER A 456 4.80 -20.01 -2.73
C SER A 456 5.16 -21.07 -3.76
N GLU A 457 5.15 -20.67 -5.04
CA GLU A 457 5.64 -21.54 -6.12
C GLU A 457 7.16 -21.63 -6.05
N ASN A 458 7.64 -22.66 -5.36
CA ASN A 458 9.05 -22.93 -5.12
C ASN A 458 9.46 -24.25 -5.81
N ARG A 459 10.71 -24.36 -6.25
CA ARG A 459 11.20 -25.52 -7.01
C ARG A 459 11.10 -26.85 -6.25
N GLN A 460 10.97 -26.83 -4.93
CA GLN A 460 10.88 -28.05 -4.13
C GLN A 460 9.55 -28.79 -4.34
N GLN A 461 8.48 -28.08 -4.74
CA GLN A 461 7.16 -28.67 -5.02
C GLN A 461 6.63 -29.56 -3.89
N LYS A 462 6.98 -29.26 -2.64
CA LYS A 462 6.46 -29.95 -1.45
C LYS A 462 5.29 -29.19 -0.82
N LEU A 463 5.43 -27.87 -0.72
CA LEU A 463 4.42 -26.98 -0.13
C LEU A 463 3.95 -25.98 -1.18
N ALA A 464 2.63 -25.88 -1.37
CA ALA A 464 2.01 -24.82 -2.17
C ALA A 464 2.08 -23.47 -1.46
N GLY A 465 2.13 -23.46 -0.12
CA GLY A 465 2.05 -22.24 0.66
C GLY A 465 1.65 -22.48 2.11
N PHE A 466 1.06 -21.46 2.72
CA PHE A 466 0.45 -21.54 4.04
C PHE A 466 -0.85 -20.74 4.12
N ALA A 467 -1.69 -21.07 5.09
CA ALA A 467 -2.89 -20.33 5.44
C ALA A 467 -2.89 -19.94 6.92
N ILE A 468 -3.58 -18.85 7.23
CA ILE A 468 -3.77 -18.34 8.59
C ILE A 468 -5.27 -18.16 8.82
N SER A 469 -5.75 -18.70 9.93
CA SER A 469 -7.14 -18.54 10.37
C SER A 469 -7.33 -17.30 11.26
N LYS A 470 -8.59 -16.89 11.45
CA LYS A 470 -8.99 -15.85 12.40
C LYS A 470 -8.58 -16.13 13.84
N ASN A 471 -8.50 -17.40 14.22
CA ASN A 471 -8.12 -17.85 15.56
C ASN A 471 -6.61 -18.07 15.70
N ASN A 472 -5.81 -17.35 14.89
CA ASN A 472 -4.36 -17.40 14.86
C ASN A 472 -3.74 -18.78 14.56
N LYS A 473 -4.53 -19.78 14.12
CA LYS A 473 -3.97 -21.08 13.71
C LYS A 473 -3.28 -20.95 12.36
N PHE A 474 -2.11 -21.59 12.25
CA PHE A 474 -1.27 -21.62 11.05
C PHE A 474 -1.35 -23.00 10.39
N TYR A 475 -1.52 -23.02 9.07
CA TYR A 475 -1.66 -24.24 8.27
C TYR A 475 -0.68 -24.22 7.12
N LEU A 476 0.01 -25.33 6.90
CA LEU A 476 0.73 -25.56 5.64
C LEU A 476 -0.21 -26.16 4.60
N ILE A 477 0.04 -25.84 3.33
CA ILE A 477 -0.76 -26.37 2.21
C ILE A 477 0.15 -27.28 1.39
N ASP A 478 -0.23 -28.55 1.25
CA ASP A 478 0.48 -29.51 0.40
C ASP A 478 0.45 -29.07 -1.07
N TYR A 479 1.55 -29.27 -1.79
CA TYR A 479 1.61 -28.86 -3.20
C TYR A 479 0.70 -29.66 -4.12
N LYS A 480 0.60 -30.99 -3.92
CA LYS A 480 -0.10 -31.90 -4.83
C LYS A 480 -1.57 -32.02 -4.49
N THR A 481 -1.89 -32.26 -3.23
CA THR A 481 -3.28 -32.52 -2.80
C THR A 481 -4.03 -31.22 -2.50
N LEU A 482 -3.29 -30.16 -2.14
CA LEU A 482 -3.82 -28.90 -1.58
C LEU A 482 -4.44 -29.07 -0.18
N ASP A 483 -4.13 -30.18 0.50
CA ASP A 483 -4.61 -30.41 1.86
C ASP A 483 -3.92 -29.48 2.87
N PHE A 484 -4.66 -29.14 3.91
CA PHE A 484 -4.21 -28.24 4.97
C PHE A 484 -3.71 -29.03 6.16
N ARG A 485 -2.47 -28.77 6.57
CA ARG A 485 -1.86 -29.34 7.74
C ARG A 485 -1.62 -28.29 8.81
N ALA A 486 -2.30 -28.42 9.95
CA ALA A 486 -2.14 -27.49 11.06
C ALA A 486 -0.75 -27.62 11.71
N LEU A 487 -0.15 -26.49 12.05
CA LEU A 487 1.03 -26.42 12.92
C LEU A 487 0.66 -25.71 14.22
N GLN A 488 1.09 -26.29 15.34
CA GLN A 488 0.90 -25.70 16.66
C GLN A 488 2.00 -24.65 16.91
N LEU A 489 1.61 -23.37 16.91
CA LEU A 489 2.48 -22.24 17.21
C LEU A 489 1.91 -21.49 18.43
N ASP A 490 2.54 -21.65 19.59
CA ASP A 490 2.01 -21.05 20.83
C ASP A 490 2.16 -19.53 20.80
N ASN A 491 1.12 -18.79 21.20
CA ASN A 491 1.12 -17.31 21.25
C ASN A 491 1.35 -16.59 19.91
N PHE A 492 1.17 -17.27 18.77
CA PHE A 492 1.16 -16.57 17.49
C PHE A 492 -0.07 -15.64 17.40
N ASP A 493 0.14 -14.40 16.97
CA ASP A 493 -0.92 -13.46 16.62
C ASP A 493 -0.62 -12.85 15.25
N TYR A 494 -1.44 -13.19 14.26
CA TYR A 494 -1.19 -12.77 12.88
C TYR A 494 -1.37 -11.26 12.67
N LYS A 495 -2.09 -10.55 13.56
CA LYS A 495 -2.30 -9.10 13.42
C LYS A 495 -1.10 -8.29 13.87
N THR A 496 -0.30 -8.83 14.78
CA THR A 496 0.80 -8.09 15.42
C THR A 496 2.16 -8.70 15.11
N MET A 497 2.23 -10.02 14.89
CA MET A 497 3.49 -10.73 14.68
C MET A 497 3.77 -10.99 13.20
N ARG A 498 5.03 -10.76 12.81
CA ARG A 498 5.57 -11.34 11.57
C ARG A 498 6.01 -12.77 11.82
N LEU A 499 6.03 -13.58 10.78
CA LEU A 499 6.46 -14.97 10.83
C LEU A 499 7.41 -15.28 9.67
N GLN A 500 8.39 -16.14 9.91
CA GLN A 500 9.28 -16.68 8.88
C GLN A 500 9.47 -18.18 9.09
N LEU A 501 9.16 -18.97 8.06
CA LEU A 501 9.44 -20.40 8.00
C LEU A 501 10.69 -20.61 7.15
N ILE A 502 11.64 -21.42 7.63
CA ILE A 502 12.88 -21.76 6.93
C ILE A 502 13.06 -23.27 6.98
N SER A 503 13.30 -23.88 5.82
CA SER A 503 13.62 -25.30 5.69
C SER A 503 15.12 -25.49 5.46
N ASN A 504 15.67 -26.51 6.11
CA ASN A 504 16.96 -27.12 5.79
C ASN A 504 16.74 -28.63 5.51
N PRO A 505 17.77 -29.48 5.33
CA PRO A 505 17.54 -30.90 5.04
C PRO A 505 16.76 -31.66 6.11
N LYS A 506 16.95 -31.36 7.40
CA LYS A 506 16.37 -32.13 8.51
C LYS A 506 15.13 -31.51 9.14
N TYR A 507 15.02 -30.19 9.12
CA TYR A 507 14.07 -29.47 9.95
C TYR A 507 13.33 -28.35 9.20
N TYR A 508 12.18 -27.96 9.75
CA TYR A 508 11.49 -26.70 9.48
C TYR A 508 11.56 -25.82 10.73
N LEU A 509 12.20 -24.67 10.61
CA LEU A 509 12.30 -23.67 11.67
C LEU A 509 11.29 -22.56 11.40
N ILE A 510 10.42 -22.27 12.37
CA ILE A 510 9.46 -21.16 12.31
C ILE A 510 9.82 -20.15 13.38
N ARG A 511 10.01 -18.89 12.97
CA ARG A 511 10.26 -17.76 13.88
C ARG A 511 9.15 -16.76 13.75
N TYR A 512 8.67 -16.22 14.85
CA TYR A 512 7.62 -15.20 14.84
C TYR A 512 7.79 -14.21 15.98
N THR A 513 7.44 -12.95 15.74
CA THR A 513 7.78 -11.86 16.67
C THR A 513 6.93 -10.62 16.46
N ASP A 514 6.60 -9.96 17.56
CA ASP A 514 6.03 -8.61 17.67
C ASP A 514 7.11 -7.53 17.98
N GLU A 515 8.39 -7.87 17.80
CA GLU A 515 9.58 -7.07 18.16
C GLU A 515 9.84 -6.91 19.68
N LYS A 516 8.91 -7.31 20.53
CA LYS A 516 9.08 -7.35 21.99
C LYS A 516 9.42 -8.76 22.47
N SER A 517 8.84 -9.75 21.83
CA SER A 517 9.03 -11.18 22.07
C SER A 517 9.40 -11.88 20.77
N TYR A 518 10.39 -12.76 20.83
CA TYR A 518 10.90 -13.53 19.70
C TYR A 518 10.67 -15.00 19.99
N HIS A 519 9.69 -15.56 19.31
CA HIS A 519 9.30 -16.95 19.43
C HIS A 519 9.95 -17.76 18.32
N VAL A 520 10.35 -18.98 18.64
CA VAL A 520 10.92 -19.92 17.68
C VAL A 520 10.38 -21.32 17.96
N ALA A 521 10.00 -22.04 16.91
CA ALA A 521 9.59 -23.44 16.98
C ALA A 521 10.33 -24.22 15.89
N ILE A 522 10.73 -25.44 16.21
CA ILE A 522 11.41 -26.36 15.29
C ILE A 522 10.56 -27.61 15.10
N PHE A 523 10.42 -28.01 13.85
CA PHE A 523 9.66 -29.18 13.43
C PHE A 523 10.54 -30.12 12.62
N ASP A 524 10.26 -31.41 12.68
CA ASP A 524 10.88 -32.40 11.81
C ASP A 524 10.33 -32.33 10.36
N LYS A 525 10.76 -33.22 9.47
CA LYS A 525 10.22 -33.27 8.09
C LYS A 525 8.83 -33.84 7.98
N ASN A 526 8.33 -34.49 9.03
CA ASN A 526 6.95 -34.91 9.16
C ASN A 526 6.11 -33.85 9.85
N PHE A 527 6.60 -32.62 10.07
CA PHE A 527 5.88 -31.52 10.73
C PHE A 527 5.44 -31.79 12.17
N GLU A 528 6.13 -32.69 12.87
CA GLU A 528 5.99 -32.88 14.32
C GLU A 528 6.84 -31.86 15.07
N LYS A 529 6.28 -31.23 16.11
CA LYS A 529 6.98 -30.20 16.89
C LYS A 529 8.04 -30.87 17.76
N ILE A 530 9.30 -30.49 17.56
CA ILE A 530 10.43 -31.00 18.35
C ILE A 530 10.64 -30.12 19.59
N ASP A 531 10.69 -28.80 19.41
CA ASP A 531 10.97 -27.86 20.49
C ASP A 531 10.45 -26.44 20.17
N GLN A 532 10.26 -25.63 21.20
CA GLN A 532 9.84 -24.24 21.10
C GLN A 532 10.40 -23.37 22.24
N GLU A 533 10.90 -22.18 21.88
CA GLU A 533 11.42 -21.22 22.84
C GLU A 533 10.95 -19.78 22.58
N ILE A 534 11.03 -18.96 23.65
CA ILE A 534 10.73 -17.53 23.63
C ILE A 534 11.92 -16.73 24.18
N PHE A 535 12.30 -15.69 23.46
CA PHE A 535 13.33 -14.70 23.84
C PHE A 535 12.68 -13.33 24.00
N LYS A 536 13.02 -12.58 25.06
CA LYS A 536 12.49 -11.23 25.36
C LYS A 536 13.61 -10.19 25.28
#